data_AF-A0A8X6QGM2-F1
#
_entry.id   AF-A0A8X6QGM2-F1
#
_cell.length_a   1.000
_cell.length_b   1.000
_cell.length_c   1.000
_cell.angle_alpha   90.00
_cell.angle_beta   90.00
_cell.angle_gamma   90.00
#
_symmetry.space_group_name_H-M   'P 1'
#
loop_
_entity.id
_entity.type
_entity.pdbx_description
1 polymer ?
#
loop_
_entity_poly.entity_id
_entity_poly.type
_entity_poly.pdbx_seq_one_letter_code
_entity_poly.pdbx_strand_id
1 'polypeptide(L)' 'MVLDDTGTRRRFSYNDNLPDTQIEECMGTRRLILKGGWNIIKLDLADMTRTAFGTTYVETLRVQ' A
#
# COMPACT_ATOMS: atom_id res chain seq x y z
N MET A 1 -3.01 -7.21 -2.39
CA MET A 1 -4.41 -7.00 -1.99
C MET A 1 -4.54 -7.35 -0.53
N VAL A 2 -5.18 -6.46 0.20
CA VAL A 2 -5.36 -6.48 1.65
C VAL A 2 -6.86 -6.42 1.92
N LEU A 3 -7.30 -7.12 2.96
CA LEU A 3 -8.65 -7.04 3.49
C LEU A 3 -8.66 -6.16 4.74
N ASP A 4 -9.63 -5.27 4.80
CA ASP A 4 -9.86 -4.39 5.94
C ASP A 4 -11.08 -4.84 6.76
N ASP A 5 -11.22 -4.27 7.97
CA ASP A 5 -12.34 -4.49 8.90
C ASP A 5 -13.73 -4.19 8.31
N THR A 6 -13.82 -3.30 7.33
CA THR A 6 -15.07 -3.02 6.59
C THR A 6 -15.42 -4.08 5.54
N GLY A 7 -14.60 -5.12 5.37
CA GLY A 7 -14.74 -6.14 4.34
C GLY A 7 -14.35 -5.68 2.93
N THR A 8 -13.81 -4.47 2.80
CA THR A 8 -13.37 -3.91 1.52
C THR A 8 -11.99 -4.44 1.14
N ARG A 9 -11.81 -4.83 -0.12
CA ARG A 9 -10.52 -5.27 -0.65
C ARG A 9 -9.75 -4.07 -1.17
N ARG A 10 -8.57 -3.83 -0.61
CA ARG A 10 -7.72 -2.71 -0.99
C ARG A 10 -6.43 -3.16 -1.67
N ARG A 11 -5.99 -2.38 -2.65
CA ARG A 11 -4.75 -2.64 -3.38
C ARG A 11 -3.74 -1.55 -3.08
N PHE A 12 -2.60 -1.94 -2.55
CA PHE A 12 -1.41 -1.09 -2.54
C PHE A 12 -0.53 -1.43 -3.73
N SER A 13 -0.24 -0.43 -4.54
CA SER A 13 0.67 -0.54 -5.68
C SER A 13 1.81 0.44 -5.47
N TYR A 14 3.03 0.03 -5.79
CA TYR A 14 4.19 0.91 -5.71
C TYR A 14 4.76 1.13 -7.10
N ASN A 15 4.99 2.38 -7.45
CA ASN A 15 5.51 2.76 -8.75
C ASN A 15 6.56 3.87 -8.57
N ASP A 16 7.67 3.78 -9.29
CA ASP A 16 8.75 4.78 -9.30
C ASP A 16 8.47 5.93 -10.27
N ASN A 17 7.66 5.67 -11.30
CA ASN A 17 7.36 6.61 -12.39
C ASN A 17 6.25 7.62 -12.06
N LEU A 18 5.63 7.54 -10.88
CA LEU A 18 4.59 8.50 -10.50
C LEU A 18 5.17 9.73 -9.81
N PRO A 19 4.66 10.93 -10.11
CA PRO A 19 5.13 12.18 -9.50
C PRO A 19 4.67 12.33 -8.04
N ASP A 20 3.48 11.81 -7.69
CA ASP A 20 2.90 11.93 -6.34
C ASP A 20 2.16 10.66 -5.94
N THR A 21 1.89 10.54 -4.63
CA THR A 21 1.10 9.48 -4.03
C THR A 21 -0.39 9.71 -4.31
N GLN A 22 -1.06 8.72 -4.89
CA GLN A 22 -2.49 8.79 -5.16
C GLN A 22 -3.24 7.78 -4.29
N ILE A 23 -4.29 8.23 -3.64
CA ILE A 23 -5.20 7.39 -2.85
C ILE A 23 -6.57 7.49 -3.50
N GLU A 24 -6.99 6.40 -4.13
CA GLU A 24 -8.37 6.17 -4.52
C GLU A 24 -9.03 5.23 -3.51
N GLU A 25 -10.36 5.25 -3.44
CA GLU A 25 -11.15 4.55 -2.42
C GLU A 25 -10.79 3.06 -2.26
N CYS A 26 -10.41 2.37 -3.34
CA CYS A 26 -10.01 0.95 -3.30
C CYS A 26 -8.52 0.71 -3.65
N MET A 27 -7.78 1.74 -4.06
CA MET A 27 -6.41 1.61 -4.53
C MET A 27 -5.51 2.72 -3.98
N GLY A 28 -4.50 2.34 -3.22
CA GLY A 28 -3.43 3.24 -2.80
C GLY A 28 -2.21 3.03 -3.69
N THR A 29 -1.92 3.97 -4.58
CA THR A 29 -0.67 3.95 -5.35
C THR A 29 0.35 4.86 -4.67
N ARG A 30 1.45 4.27 -4.21
CA ARG A 30 2.52 4.94 -3.47
C ARG A 30 3.75 5.07 -4.34
N ARG A 31 4.49 6.17 -4.16
CA ARG A 31 5.77 6.36 -4.82
C ARG A 31 6.89 5.68 -4.03
N LEU A 32 7.76 4.94 -4.69
CA LEU A 32 9.02 4.48 -4.11
C LEU A 32 10.19 5.20 -4.75
N ILE A 33 11.05 5.78 -3.91
CA ILE A 33 12.34 6.32 -4.34
C ILE A 33 13.39 5.33 -3.90
N LEU A 34 13.91 4.55 -4.84
CA LEU A 34 14.97 3.58 -4.59
C LEU A 34 16.33 4.24 -4.85
N LYS A 35 17.31 3.95 -4.00
CA LYS A 35 18.69 4.38 -4.21
C LYS A 35 19.41 3.37 -5.10
N GLY A 36 20.54 3.77 -5.69
CA GLY A 36 21.37 2.85 -6.47
C GLY A 36 21.85 1.66 -5.63
N GLY A 37 21.82 0.46 -6.22
CA GLY A 37 22.24 -0.79 -5.58
C GLY A 37 21.10 -1.61 -4.98
N TRP A 38 21.43 -2.41 -3.97
CA TRP A 38 20.47 -3.29 -3.28
C TRP A 38 19.73 -2.53 -2.19
N ASN A 39 18.40 -2.54 -2.26
CA ASN A 39 17.53 -1.91 -1.27
C ASN A 39 16.66 -2.97 -0.61
N ILE A 40 16.55 -2.93 0.72
CA ILE A 40 15.58 -3.71 1.48
C ILE A 40 14.46 -2.76 1.88
N ILE A 41 13.24 -3.09 1.47
CA ILE A 41 12.05 -2.28 1.76
C ILE A 41 11.22 -3.01 2.79
N LYS A 42 10.84 -2.30 3.85
CA LYS A 42 9.91 -2.79 4.86
C LYS A 42 8.60 -2.05 4.68
N LEU A 43 7.52 -2.81 4.51
CA LEU A 43 6.18 -2.29 4.33
C LEU A 43 5.36 -2.71 5.54
N ASP A 44 4.93 -1.74 6.35
CA ASP A 44 3.99 -1.99 7.42
C ASP A 44 2.57 -1.85 6.87
N LEU A 45 1.95 -2.99 6.54
CA LEU A 45 0.61 -3.00 5.96
C LEU A 45 -0.45 -2.47 6.93
N ALA A 46 -0.26 -2.65 8.25
CA ALA A 46 -1.23 -2.22 9.25
C ALA A 46 -1.23 -0.71 9.45
N ASP A 47 -0.05 -0.10 9.46
CA ASP A 47 0.05 1.37 9.51
C ASP A 47 -0.43 1.98 8.19
N MET A 48 -0.07 1.37 7.05
CA MET A 48 -0.48 1.86 5.75
C MET A 48 -1.99 1.85 5.50
N THR A 49 -2.73 0.82 5.91
CA THR A 49 -4.20 0.82 5.82
C THR A 49 -4.81 1.90 6.70
N ARG A 50 -4.27 2.09 7.91
CA ARG A 50 -4.75 3.10 8.84
C ARG A 50 -4.51 4.51 8.32
N THR A 51 -3.32 4.82 7.80
CA THR A 51 -3.01 6.15 7.26
C THR A 51 -3.75 6.43 5.95
N ALA A 52 -3.90 5.45 5.08
CA ALA A 52 -4.52 5.66 3.78
C ALA A 52 -6.05 5.73 3.85
N PHE A 53 -6.66 4.92 4.71
CA PHE A 53 -8.10 4.66 4.67
C PHE A 53 -8.80 4.76 6.02
N GLY A 54 -8.05 4.94 7.11
CA GLY A 54 -8.61 5.01 8.46
C GLY A 54 -9.13 3.67 9.01
N THR A 55 -8.86 2.56 8.30
CA THR A 55 -9.37 1.21 8.60
C THR A 55 -8.30 0.29 9.17
N THR A 56 -8.73 -0.78 9.83
CA THR A 56 -7.83 -1.76 10.45
C THR A 56 -7.48 -2.86 9.45
N TYR A 57 -6.19 -3.16 9.32
CA TYR A 57 -5.68 -4.31 8.56
C TYR A 57 -6.15 -5.62 9.19
N VAL A 58 -6.70 -6.52 8.37
CA VAL A 58 -7.12 -7.86 8.80
C VAL A 58 -6.16 -8.91 8.24
N GLU A 59 -6.11 -9.05 6.91
CA GLU A 59 -5.30 -10.07 6.26
C GLU A 59 -4.79 -9.65 4.88
N THR A 60 -3.74 -10.32 4.41
CA THR A 60 -3.22 -10.16 3.05
C THR A 60 -3.71 -11.31 2.19
N LEU A 61 -4.48 -11.00 1.16
CA LEU A 61 -5.05 -11.98 0.24
C LEU A 61 -4.07 -12.40 -0.86
N ARG A 62 -3.31 -11.44 -1.40
CA ARG A 62 -2.41 -11.68 -2.54
C ARG A 62 -1.29 -10.65 -2.60
N VAL A 63 -0.09 -11.09 -2.95
CA VAL A 63 1.07 -10.25 -3.30
C VAL A 63 1.42 -10.48 -4.78
N GLN A 64 1.77 -9.41 -5.50
CA GLN A 64 2.20 -9.43 -6.90
C GLN A 64 3.39 -8.50 -7.10
#